data_AF-A0AAU1WXK2-F1
#
_entry.id   AF-A0AAU1WXK2-F1
#
_cell.length_a   1.000
_cell.length_b   1.000
_cell.length_c   1.000
_cell.angle_alpha   90.00
_cell.angle_beta   90.00
_cell.angle_gamma   90.00
#
_symmetry.space_group_name_H-M   'P 1'
#
loop_
_entity.id
_entity.type
_entity.pdbx_description
1 polymer ?
#
loop_
_entity_poly.entity_id
_entity_poly.type
_entity_poly.pdbx_seq_one_letter_code
_entity_poly.pdbx_strand_id
1 'polypeptide(L)'
;MSTRRRIGAIVLCTALVGGACVAVAAVQGHSEVASSTSDDSGGDLADTADDAVQGCANSWNERNQNKGNVASIATAAQQSEDPTAYVSVGFSDLFPDRCMITIANPSTLYAQQYLQEAGSAWSMIPAWTGMANQIDSSLLPWNGRMTKSGVIIIL
;
A
#
# COMPACT_ATOMS: atom_id res chain seq x y z
N MET A 1 -21.36 -41.83 18.82
CA MET A 1 -22.51 -41.00 18.40
C MET A 1 -21.99 -39.89 17.50
N SER A 2 -22.49 -39.87 16.26
CA SER A 2 -22.11 -38.96 15.18
C SER A 2 -23.13 -37.82 15.09
N THR A 3 -22.69 -36.56 15.02
CA THR A 3 -23.51 -35.45 14.47
C THR A 3 -22.61 -34.23 14.19
N ARG A 4 -22.15 -34.06 12.96
CA ARG A 4 -22.68 -33.20 11.87
C ARG A 4 -21.95 -31.86 11.74
N ARG A 5 -21.08 -31.81 10.72
CA ARG A 5 -20.59 -30.61 10.03
C ARG A 5 -21.76 -29.69 9.65
N ARG A 6 -21.60 -28.38 9.81
CA ARG A 6 -22.43 -27.37 9.15
C ARG A 6 -21.57 -26.60 8.15
N ILE A 7 -21.87 -26.84 6.88
CA ILE A 7 -21.39 -26.08 5.73
C ILE A 7 -22.26 -24.83 5.66
N GLY A 8 -21.66 -23.65 5.82
CA GLY A 8 -22.34 -22.37 5.61
C GLY A 8 -22.24 -21.99 4.13
N ALA A 9 -23.39 -21.83 3.48
CA ALA A 9 -23.53 -21.50 2.07
C ALA A 9 -23.05 -20.07 1.77
N ILE A 10 -22.20 -19.92 0.75
CA ILE A 10 -21.84 -18.63 0.16
C ILE A 10 -22.97 -18.24 -0.80
N VAL A 11 -23.70 -17.18 -0.46
CA VAL A 11 -24.67 -16.55 -1.36
C VAL A 11 -23.90 -15.59 -2.27
N LEU A 12 -23.79 -15.97 -3.53
CA LEU A 12 -23.24 -15.17 -4.62
C LEU A 12 -24.37 -14.28 -5.18
N CYS A 13 -24.35 -12.99 -4.88
CA CYS A 13 -25.25 -12.02 -5.53
C CYS A 13 -24.51 -11.33 -6.68
N THR A 14 -24.64 -11.88 -7.89
CA THR A 14 -24.41 -11.15 -9.14
C THR A 14 -25.64 -10.35 -9.49
N ALA A 15 -25.52 -9.02 -9.60
CA ALA A 15 -26.52 -8.17 -10.23
C ALA A 15 -25.84 -7.24 -11.25
N LEU A 16 -26.06 -7.55 -12.53
CA LEU A 16 -25.82 -6.73 -13.71
C LEU A 16 -27.01 -5.79 -13.92
N VAL A 17 -26.81 -4.48 -13.85
CA VAL A 17 -27.61 -3.40 -14.49
C VAL A 17 -26.66 -2.18 -14.52
N GLY A 18 -26.31 -1.50 -15.61
CA GLY A 18 -27.06 -1.20 -16.82
C GLY A 18 -27.46 0.29 -16.81
N GLY A 19 -26.65 1.15 -17.43
CA GLY A 19 -27.07 2.43 -18.00
C GLY A 19 -27.29 3.63 -17.07
N ALA A 20 -26.62 4.73 -17.41
CA ALA A 20 -27.21 6.03 -17.76
C ALA A 20 -26.30 7.19 -17.32
N CYS A 21 -25.79 7.91 -18.31
CA CYS A 21 -25.25 9.25 -18.18
C CYS A 21 -26.25 10.16 -17.47
N VAL A 22 -25.84 10.84 -16.41
CA VAL A 22 -26.52 12.05 -15.95
C VAL A 22 -25.46 13.12 -15.79
N ALA A 23 -25.34 13.94 -16.83
CA ALA A 23 -24.76 15.26 -16.73
C ALA A 23 -25.70 16.12 -15.89
N VAL A 24 -25.20 16.71 -14.81
CA VAL A 24 -25.86 17.85 -14.17
C VAL A 24 -25.03 19.08 -14.53
N ALA A 25 -25.58 19.89 -15.44
CA ALA A 25 -25.11 21.23 -15.73
C ALA A 25 -26.19 22.23 -15.29
N ALA A 26 -25.81 23.17 -14.41
CA ALA A 26 -26.33 24.52 -14.25
C ALA A 26 -25.36 25.25 -13.28
N VAL A 27 -24.45 26.14 -13.70
CA VAL A 27 -24.63 27.57 -14.08
C VAL A 27 -25.26 28.34 -12.89
N GLN A 28 -24.67 29.35 -12.24
CA GLN A 28 -23.86 30.49 -12.71
C GLN A 28 -23.24 31.19 -11.47
N GLY A 29 -22.02 31.72 -11.56
CA GLY A 29 -21.45 32.52 -10.47
C GLY A 29 -20.07 33.11 -10.76
N HIS A 30 -20.08 34.21 -11.51
CA HIS A 30 -19.04 35.25 -11.60
C HIS A 30 -17.68 34.91 -12.25
N SER A 31 -17.39 35.66 -13.32
CA SER A 31 -16.14 35.70 -14.06
C SER A 31 -15.02 36.33 -13.23
N GLU A 32 -13.91 35.63 -13.05
CA GLU A 32 -12.59 36.25 -13.01
C GLU A 32 -11.65 35.43 -13.91
N VAL A 33 -10.91 36.16 -14.74
CA VAL A 33 -10.18 35.68 -15.90
C VAL A 33 -8.90 35.00 -15.41
N ALA A 34 -8.85 33.67 -15.41
CA ALA A 34 -7.58 32.96 -15.23
C ALA A 34 -6.89 32.85 -16.60
N SER A 35 -5.94 33.77 -16.83
CA SER A 35 -4.98 33.64 -17.93
C SER A 35 -4.27 32.30 -17.82
N SER A 36 -4.40 31.52 -18.88
CA SER A 36 -3.74 30.26 -19.14
C SER A 36 -2.22 30.43 -19.13
N THR A 37 -1.55 29.82 -18.16
CA THR A 37 -0.16 29.40 -18.29
C THR A 37 -0.18 27.99 -18.85
N SER A 38 0.05 27.88 -20.16
CA SER A 38 0.52 26.65 -20.77
C SER A 38 1.98 26.51 -20.37
N ASP A 39 2.25 25.71 -19.34
CA ASP A 39 3.62 25.31 -19.02
C ASP A 39 3.86 23.88 -19.47
N ASP A 40 5.05 23.74 -20.06
CA ASP A 40 5.54 22.66 -20.88
C ASP A 40 5.47 21.28 -20.21
N SER A 41 5.01 20.33 -21.02
CA SER A 41 5.03 18.91 -20.74
C SER A 41 6.47 18.41 -20.63
N GLY A 42 6.92 18.14 -19.40
CA GLY A 42 8.23 17.54 -19.16
C GLY A 42 8.57 17.17 -17.71
N GLY A 43 7.78 17.55 -16.71
CA GLY A 43 8.11 17.35 -15.28
C GLY A 43 7.25 16.33 -14.51
N ASP A 44 6.11 15.89 -15.05
CA ASP A 44 4.99 15.45 -14.19
C ASP A 44 4.94 13.94 -13.84
N LEU A 45 5.80 13.11 -14.44
CA LEU A 45 5.73 11.65 -14.21
C LEU A 45 6.53 11.19 -12.98
N ALA A 46 7.60 11.91 -12.62
CA ALA A 46 8.38 11.60 -11.43
C ALA A 46 7.65 12.10 -10.17
N ASP A 47 7.14 13.33 -10.20
CA ASP A 47 6.38 13.91 -9.08
C ASP A 47 5.11 13.12 -8.77
N THR A 48 4.39 12.62 -9.79
CA THR A 48 3.22 11.76 -9.59
C THR A 48 3.55 10.38 -9.03
N ALA A 49 4.69 9.79 -9.40
CA ALA A 49 5.13 8.50 -8.87
C ALA A 49 5.53 8.61 -7.40
N ASP A 50 6.27 9.66 -7.04
CA ASP A 50 6.70 9.93 -5.66
C ASP A 50 5.48 10.26 -4.78
N ASP A 51 4.53 11.04 -5.28
CA ASP A 51 3.25 11.31 -4.60
C ASP A 51 2.46 10.03 -4.34
N ALA A 52 2.44 9.10 -5.30
CA ALA A 52 1.70 7.85 -5.17
C ALA A 52 2.37 6.90 -4.17
N VAL A 53 3.70 6.81 -4.16
CA VAL A 53 4.49 6.08 -3.15
C VAL A 53 4.25 6.66 -1.76
N GLN A 54 4.28 7.99 -1.62
CA GLN A 54 4.00 8.67 -0.37
C GLN A 54 2.55 8.42 0.09
N GLY A 55 1.59 8.38 -0.84
CA GLY A 55 0.20 8.00 -0.58
C GLY A 55 0.07 6.60 0.02
N CYS A 56 0.82 5.62 -0.51
CA CYS A 56 0.85 4.27 0.03
C CYS A 56 1.44 4.22 1.45
N ALA A 57 2.53 4.94 1.71
CA ALA A 57 3.12 5.03 3.04
C ALA A 57 2.16 5.69 4.05
N ASN A 58 1.50 6.78 3.67
CA ASN A 58 0.51 7.46 4.50
C ASN A 58 -0.67 6.53 4.84
N SER A 59 -1.18 5.81 3.83
CA SER A 59 -2.24 4.82 4.04
C SER A 59 -1.82 3.74 5.04
N TRP A 60 -0.61 3.20 4.93
CA TRP A 60 -0.07 2.24 5.91
C TRP A 60 -0.01 2.85 7.31
N ASN A 61 0.60 4.03 7.42
CA ASN A 61 0.82 4.70 8.70
C ASN A 61 -0.48 5.00 9.43
N GLU A 62 -1.51 5.44 8.71
CA GLU A 62 -2.80 5.81 9.28
C GLU A 62 -3.73 4.61 9.50
N ARG A 63 -3.76 3.67 8.55
CA ARG A 63 -4.83 2.65 8.48
C ARG A 63 -4.37 1.26 8.93
N ASN A 64 -3.08 0.98 9.01
CA ASN A 64 -2.60 -0.27 9.56
C ASN A 64 -2.51 -0.18 11.10
N GLN A 65 -3.48 -0.82 11.77
CA GLN A 65 -3.54 -0.90 13.23
C GLN A 65 -2.49 -1.86 13.82
N ASN A 66 -1.98 -2.80 13.01
CA ASN A 66 -1.01 -3.81 13.43
C ASN A 66 0.45 -3.45 13.12
N LYS A 67 0.73 -2.27 12.55
CA LYS A 67 2.08 -1.88 12.13
C LYS A 67 3.13 -1.99 13.24
N GLY A 68 2.77 -1.75 14.50
CA GLY A 68 3.68 -1.92 15.64
C GLY A 68 4.09 -3.38 15.87
N ASN A 69 3.18 -4.33 15.65
CA ASN A 69 3.49 -5.77 15.69
C ASN A 69 4.34 -6.19 14.50
N VAL A 70 4.09 -5.60 13.32
CA VAL A 70 4.93 -5.83 12.14
C VAL A 70 6.35 -5.34 12.42
N ALA A 71 6.49 -4.14 12.98
CA ALA A 71 7.78 -3.59 13.35
C ALA A 71 8.53 -4.45 14.36
N SER A 72 7.84 -4.96 15.39
CA SER A 72 8.51 -5.78 16.40
C SER A 72 9.08 -7.07 15.82
N ILE A 73 8.42 -7.66 14.82
CA ILE A 73 8.93 -8.83 14.08
C ILE A 73 10.05 -8.42 13.12
N ALA A 74 9.82 -7.37 12.33
CA ALA A 74 10.74 -6.87 11.33
C ALA A 74 12.04 -6.35 11.94
N THR A 75 12.03 -5.89 13.19
CA THR A 75 13.20 -5.32 13.88
C THR A 75 13.73 -6.19 15.02
N ALA A 76 13.16 -7.38 15.24
CA ALA A 76 13.38 -8.22 16.42
C ALA A 76 14.85 -8.51 16.78
N ALA A 77 15.76 -8.53 15.80
CA ALA A 77 17.19 -8.79 16.03
C ALA A 77 18.12 -7.60 15.75
N GLN A 78 17.58 -6.42 15.45
CA GLN A 78 18.40 -5.21 15.29
C GLN A 78 18.76 -4.69 16.69
N GLN A 79 19.96 -5.05 17.16
CA GLN A 79 20.56 -4.54 18.41
C GLN A 79 21.05 -3.08 18.28
N SER A 80 20.82 -2.41 17.14
CA SER A 80 21.19 -1.01 16.93
C SER A 80 20.19 -0.06 17.58
N GLU A 81 20.68 1.12 17.95
CA GLU A 81 19.83 2.18 18.50
C GLU A 81 18.75 2.63 17.50
N ASP A 82 19.05 2.53 16.20
CA ASP A 82 18.14 2.71 15.06
C ASP A 82 17.93 1.40 14.27
N PRO A 83 16.88 0.63 14.57
CA PRO A 83 16.49 -0.50 13.76
C PRO A 83 15.73 -0.01 12.53
N THR A 84 16.41 0.01 11.39
CA THR A 84 15.82 0.30 10.09
C THR A 84 15.66 -1.02 9.34
N ALA A 85 14.47 -1.62 9.42
CA ALA A 85 14.10 -2.58 8.38
C ALA A 85 14.01 -1.81 7.05
N TYR A 86 14.59 -2.36 5.98
CA TYR A 86 14.47 -1.78 4.66
C TYR A 86 13.07 -2.01 4.15
N VAL A 87 12.46 -0.95 3.63
CA VAL A 87 11.09 -0.98 3.14
C VAL A 87 11.10 -0.62 1.67
N SER A 88 10.38 -1.40 0.89
CA SER A 88 9.96 -1.00 -0.44
C SER A 88 8.47 -0.69 -0.39
N VAL A 89 8.10 0.50 -0.85
CA VAL A 89 6.73 0.98 -0.97
C VAL A 89 6.44 1.21 -2.45
N GLY A 90 5.30 0.71 -2.92
CA GLY A 90 4.84 0.92 -4.28
C GLY A 90 3.48 0.28 -4.51
N PHE A 91 3.12 0.09 -5.77
CA PHE A 91 1.92 -0.65 -6.16
C PHE A 91 2.26 -2.10 -6.47
N SER A 92 1.27 -2.98 -6.36
CA SER A 92 1.42 -4.37 -6.76
C SER A 92 1.33 -4.51 -8.29
N ASP A 93 2.26 -5.22 -8.90
CA ASP A 93 2.19 -5.55 -10.34
C ASP A 93 0.97 -6.42 -10.68
N LEU A 94 0.49 -7.23 -9.72
CA LEU A 94 -0.68 -8.08 -9.88
C LEU A 94 -2.00 -7.34 -9.62
N PHE A 95 -1.96 -6.30 -8.79
CA PHE A 95 -3.11 -5.45 -8.43
C PHE A 95 -2.67 -3.98 -8.47
N PRO A 96 -2.58 -3.37 -9.67
CA PRO A 96 -1.97 -2.05 -9.86
C PRO A 96 -2.67 -0.90 -9.11
N ASP A 97 -3.91 -1.12 -8.67
CA ASP A 97 -4.71 -0.20 -7.87
C ASP A 97 -4.42 -0.30 -6.35
N ARG A 98 -3.53 -1.20 -5.92
CA ARG A 98 -3.30 -1.52 -4.51
C ARG A 98 -1.86 -1.33 -4.11
N CYS A 99 -1.66 -0.69 -2.97
CA CYS A 99 -0.35 -0.54 -2.37
C CYS A 99 0.21 -1.89 -1.92
N MET A 100 1.53 -2.06 -2.11
CA MET A 100 2.31 -3.17 -1.59
C MET A 100 3.48 -2.63 -0.77
N ILE A 101 3.60 -3.14 0.46
CA ILE A 101 4.74 -2.87 1.34
C ILE A 101 5.56 -4.14 1.45
N THR A 102 6.80 -4.08 1.01
CA THR A 102 7.78 -5.14 1.27
C THR A 102 8.72 -4.69 2.38
N ILE A 103 8.90 -5.52 3.38
CA ILE A 103 9.75 -5.25 4.54
C ILE A 103 10.79 -6.34 4.58
N ALA A 104 12.07 -5.97 4.61
CA ALA A 104 13.17 -6.91 4.77
C ALA A 104 14.11 -6.45 5.87
N ASN A 105 14.55 -7.43 6.67
CA ASN A 105 15.61 -7.22 7.63
C ASN A 105 16.82 -8.10 7.25
N PRO A 106 17.93 -7.50 6.79
CA PRO A 106 19.10 -8.26 6.38
C PRO A 106 19.80 -8.95 7.55
N SER A 107 19.63 -8.47 8.80
CA SER A 107 20.23 -9.08 9.99
C SER A 107 19.53 -10.37 10.41
N THR A 108 18.21 -10.47 10.23
CA THR A 108 17.44 -11.70 10.51
C THR A 108 17.24 -12.57 9.27
N LEU A 109 17.63 -12.08 8.09
CA LEU A 109 17.28 -12.65 6.80
C LEU A 109 15.79 -12.88 6.63
N TYR A 110 14.94 -12.15 7.35
CA TYR A 110 13.49 -12.33 7.31
C TYR A 110 12.82 -11.24 6.49
N ALA A 111 11.79 -11.61 5.76
CA ALA A 111 11.02 -10.68 4.98
C ALA A 111 9.52 -10.98 4.96
N GLN A 112 8.75 -9.91 4.77
CA GLN A 112 7.30 -9.92 4.72
C GLN A 112 6.82 -8.97 3.62
N GLN A 113 5.73 -9.35 2.95
CA GLN A 113 5.00 -8.49 2.04
C GLN A 113 3.57 -8.34 2.50
N TYR A 114 3.10 -7.10 2.49
CA TYR A 114 1.72 -6.74 2.81
C TYR A 114 1.09 -6.11 1.59
N LEU A 115 -0.06 -6.63 1.19
CA LEU A 115 -0.88 -6.07 0.12
C LEU A 115 -2.07 -5.36 0.76
N GLN A 116 -2.37 -4.17 0.27
CA GLN A 116 -3.58 -3.46 0.64
C GLN A 116 -4.81 -4.22 0.14
N GLU A 117 -5.84 -4.31 0.96
CA GLU A 117 -7.12 -4.89 0.59
C GLU A 117 -7.92 -3.92 -0.29
N ALA A 118 -8.91 -4.45 -1.03
CA ALA A 118 -9.84 -3.59 -1.75
C ALA A 118 -10.56 -2.64 -0.77
N GLY A 119 -10.58 -1.34 -1.07
CA GLY A 119 -11.20 -0.35 -0.19
C GLY A 119 -10.29 0.26 0.89
N SER A 120 -8.96 0.23 0.69
CA SER A 120 -7.92 0.94 1.46
C SER A 120 -7.52 0.35 2.83
N ALA A 121 -8.10 -0.78 3.24
CA ALA A 121 -7.71 -1.47 4.46
C ALA A 121 -6.39 -2.24 4.28
N TRP A 122 -5.68 -2.48 5.38
CA TRP A 122 -4.45 -3.29 5.38
C TRP A 122 -4.69 -4.63 6.05
N SER A 123 -4.23 -5.70 5.41
CA SER A 123 -4.36 -7.04 5.99
C SER A 123 -3.48 -7.20 7.22
N MET A 124 -4.01 -7.90 8.21
CA MET A 124 -3.26 -8.26 9.42
C MET A 124 -2.20 -9.33 9.15
N ILE A 125 -2.43 -10.15 8.13
CA ILE A 125 -1.56 -11.26 7.76
C ILE A 125 -0.78 -10.83 6.52
N PRO A 126 0.54 -11.07 6.47
CA PRO A 126 1.31 -10.79 5.27
C PRO A 126 0.80 -11.64 4.10
N ALA A 127 0.75 -11.04 2.91
CA ALA A 127 0.48 -11.73 1.65
C ALA A 127 1.58 -12.76 1.33
N TRP A 128 2.80 -12.49 1.79
CA TRP A 128 3.93 -13.41 1.68
C TRP A 128 4.91 -13.23 2.83
N THR A 129 5.54 -14.32 3.25
CA THR A 129 6.70 -14.30 4.15
C THR A 129 7.78 -15.23 3.62
N GLY A 130 9.03 -14.87 3.87
CA GLY A 130 10.15 -15.68 3.43
C GLY A 130 11.48 -15.10 3.88
N MET A 131 12.54 -15.49 3.18
CA MET A 131 13.87 -14.97 3.46
C MET A 131 14.13 -13.68 2.68
N ALA A 132 14.89 -12.75 3.26
CA ALA A 132 15.25 -11.48 2.62
C ALA A 132 16.03 -11.67 1.32
N ASN A 133 16.79 -12.77 1.19
CA ASN A 133 17.52 -13.12 -0.04
C ASN A 133 16.63 -13.72 -1.15
N GLN A 134 15.37 -14.05 -0.85
CA GLN A 134 14.38 -14.49 -1.84
C GLN A 134 13.62 -13.31 -2.45
N ILE A 135 13.74 -12.14 -1.84
CA ILE A 135 13.29 -10.90 -2.46
C ILE A 135 14.33 -10.53 -3.49
N ASP A 136 13.89 -10.37 -4.74
CA ASP A 136 14.73 -9.80 -5.77
C ASP A 136 14.94 -8.31 -5.45
N SER A 137 16.02 -8.03 -4.73
CA SER A 137 16.39 -6.67 -4.32
C SER A 137 16.76 -5.78 -5.50
N SER A 138 17.00 -6.35 -6.69
CA SER A 138 17.23 -5.59 -7.92
C SER A 138 15.94 -5.06 -8.55
N LEU A 139 14.79 -5.61 -8.15
CA LEU A 139 13.46 -5.20 -8.62
C LEU A 139 12.72 -4.29 -7.63
N LEU A 140 13.18 -4.20 -6.38
CA LEU A 140 12.54 -3.36 -5.37
C LEU A 140 13.34 -2.07 -5.12
N PRO A 141 12.71 -0.90 -5.18
CA PRO A 141 13.41 0.38 -5.03
C PRO A 141 13.96 0.67 -3.62
N TRP A 142 13.69 -0.17 -2.61
CA TRP A 142 14.09 0.03 -1.19
C TRP A 142 14.03 1.50 -0.74
N ASN A 143 12.93 2.15 -1.09
CA ASN A 143 12.69 3.60 -1.01
C ASN A 143 12.17 4.05 0.36
N GLY A 144 12.32 3.24 1.40
CA GLY A 144 11.80 3.58 2.72
C GLY A 144 12.49 2.86 3.86
N ARG A 145 12.22 3.36 5.06
CA ARG A 145 12.61 2.74 6.33
C ARG A 145 11.42 2.64 7.26
N MET A 146 11.42 1.61 8.11
CA MET A 146 10.42 1.43 9.16
C MET A 146 10.99 1.81 10.52
N THR A 147 10.24 2.57 11.31
CA THR A 147 10.57 2.89 12.71
C THR A 147 10.19 1.73 13.65
N LYS A 148 10.64 1.77 14.90
CA LYS A 148 10.22 0.81 15.96
C LYS A 148 8.70 0.73 16.17
N SER A 149 7.95 1.79 15.86
CA SER A 149 6.49 1.82 15.99
C SER A 149 5.76 1.33 14.72
N GLY A 150 6.50 0.98 13.66
CA GLY A 150 5.95 0.52 12.40
C GLY A 150 5.57 1.62 11.42
N VAL A 151 5.94 2.86 11.73
CA VAL A 151 5.76 3.98 10.80
C VAL A 151 6.79 3.86 9.68
N ILE A 152 6.33 3.99 8.44
CA ILE A 152 7.17 4.02 7.25
C ILE A 152 7.51 5.47 6.91
N ILE A 153 8.78 5.71 6.64
CA ILE A 153 9.33 6.99 6.18
C ILE A 153 9.96 6.72 4.80
N ILE A 154 9.46 7.41 3.76
CA ILE A 154 10.05 7.39 2.41
C ILE A 154 11.38 8.17 2.41
N LEU A 155 12.35 7.73 1.62
CA LEU A 155 13.72 8.26 1.57
C LEU A 155 14.02 9.08 0.31
#